data_AF-A0AAD5PB42-F1
#
_entry.id   AF-A0AAD5PB42-F1
#
_cell.length_a   1.000
_cell.length_b   1.000
_cell.length_c   1.000
_cell.angle_alpha   90.00
_cell.angle_beta   90.00
_cell.angle_gamma   90.00
#
_symmetry.space_group_name_H-M   'P 1'
#
loop_
_entity.id
_entity.type
_entity.pdbx_description
1 polymer ?
#
loop_
_entity_poly.entity_id
_entity_poly.type
_entity_poly.pdbx_seq_one_letter_code
_entity_poly.pdbx_strand_id
1 'polypeptide(L)'
;MTFSRMEAALEDAFVEWINTFEGKSGPIDTVVELSDGSVLSGVLIDIRNKRNSNGSATNGNSTWVVRFNTIKKMHKLITRYFDEVLGQDPDLLPSINLAGIAKDADLHELLLLCQLIIAIAVQSDNNRTYIEMIQSLSQKSQHALMLSIEEVMNHFNNEIDTMNPRNSQLSGTSGTTTTKSLHDMPYRYQVEFEKLNVEKKQFEVQHNQLLAEFDELRERFVSISLFFVDFF
;
A
#
# COMPACT_ATOMS: atom_id res chain seq x y z
N MET A 1 -20.10 -11.30 -13.39
CA MET A 1 -19.22 -12.43 -13.77
C MET A 1 -17.74 -12.08 -13.70
N THR A 2 -17.31 -10.85 -14.00
CA THR A 2 -15.89 -10.44 -13.94
C THR A 2 -15.35 -10.27 -12.51
N PHE A 3 -16.16 -9.68 -11.61
CA PHE A 3 -15.80 -9.43 -10.21
C PHE A 3 -15.42 -10.73 -9.46
N SER A 4 -16.25 -11.76 -9.60
CA SER A 4 -16.02 -13.09 -9.00
C SER A 4 -14.75 -13.81 -9.49
N ARG A 5 -14.25 -13.49 -10.70
CA ARG A 5 -13.00 -14.11 -11.19
C ARG A 5 -11.75 -13.47 -10.57
N MET A 6 -11.82 -12.16 -10.26
CA MET A 6 -10.75 -11.46 -9.57
C MET A 6 -10.70 -11.88 -8.10
N GLU A 7 -11.87 -11.99 -7.45
CA GLU A 7 -11.98 -12.48 -6.08
C GLU A 7 -11.43 -13.91 -5.94
N ALA A 8 -11.74 -14.81 -6.87
CA ALA A 8 -11.20 -16.18 -6.84
C ALA A 8 -9.67 -16.21 -6.97
N ALA A 9 -9.10 -15.41 -7.88
CA ALA A 9 -7.64 -15.34 -8.03
C ALA A 9 -6.96 -14.72 -6.80
N LEU A 10 -7.64 -13.77 -6.13
CA LEU A 10 -7.17 -13.14 -4.92
C LEU A 10 -7.28 -14.09 -3.71
N GLU A 11 -8.34 -14.88 -3.63
CA GLU A 11 -8.52 -15.94 -2.64
C GLU A 11 -7.38 -16.96 -2.73
N ASP A 12 -7.15 -17.52 -3.93
CA ASP A 12 -6.04 -18.46 -4.18
C ASP A 12 -4.69 -17.86 -3.73
N ALA A 13 -4.46 -16.58 -4.05
CA ALA A 13 -3.23 -15.89 -3.72
C ALA A 13 -3.05 -15.69 -2.20
N PHE A 14 -4.11 -15.35 -1.48
CA PHE A 14 -4.07 -15.22 -0.03
C PHE A 14 -3.90 -16.57 0.67
N VAL A 15 -4.52 -17.65 0.16
CA VAL A 15 -4.28 -19.01 0.65
C VAL A 15 -2.79 -19.36 0.51
N GLU A 16 -2.21 -19.13 -0.67
CA GLU A 16 -0.79 -19.41 -0.92
C GLU A 16 0.11 -18.59 0.01
N TRP A 17 -0.16 -17.28 0.15
CA TRP A 17 0.61 -16.38 1.00
C TRP A 17 0.50 -16.74 2.49
N ILE A 18 -0.70 -16.93 3.03
CA ILE A 18 -0.89 -17.32 4.44
C ILE A 18 -0.22 -18.66 4.72
N ASN A 19 -0.18 -19.57 3.75
CA ASN A 19 0.50 -20.85 3.89
C ASN A 19 2.03 -20.76 3.99
N THR A 20 2.64 -19.61 3.68
CA THR A 20 4.07 -19.37 3.89
C THR A 20 4.44 -19.01 5.34
N PHE A 21 3.46 -18.63 6.18
CA PHE A 21 3.72 -18.31 7.59
C PHE A 21 3.95 -19.58 8.42
N GLU A 22 5.05 -19.58 9.17
CA GLU A 22 5.37 -20.62 10.15
C GLU A 22 4.59 -20.38 11.47
N GLY A 23 4.22 -21.44 12.19
CA GLY A 23 3.60 -21.31 13.53
C GLY A 23 2.07 -21.39 13.58
N LYS A 24 1.40 -21.69 12.46
CA LYS A 24 -0.03 -22.05 12.41
C LYS A 24 -0.25 -23.57 12.59
N SER A 25 -1.44 -23.97 13.06
CA SER A 25 -1.79 -25.39 13.31
C SER A 25 -1.81 -26.29 12.06
N GLY A 26 -1.79 -25.72 10.86
CA GLY A 26 -1.80 -26.45 9.59
C GLY A 26 -1.89 -25.50 8.39
N PRO A 27 -1.81 -26.00 7.14
CA PRO A 27 -2.21 -25.22 5.97
C PRO A 27 -3.72 -24.93 6.01
N ILE A 28 -4.11 -23.80 5.41
CA ILE A 28 -5.50 -23.51 5.09
C ILE A 28 -5.75 -23.86 3.62
N ASP A 29 -6.98 -24.28 3.30
CA ASP A 29 -7.39 -24.54 1.91
C ASP A 29 -8.25 -23.39 1.36
N THR A 30 -8.93 -22.65 2.24
CA THR A 30 -9.81 -21.53 1.87
C THR A 30 -9.62 -20.31 2.79
N VAL A 31 -9.90 -19.11 2.29
CA VAL A 31 -9.82 -17.88 3.11
C VAL A 31 -10.90 -17.85 4.20
N VAL A 32 -12.01 -18.54 4.01
CA VAL A 32 -13.12 -18.64 4.99
C VAL A 32 -12.67 -19.23 6.34
N GLU A 33 -11.63 -20.07 6.33
CA GLU A 33 -11.01 -20.62 7.55
C GLU A 33 -10.38 -19.54 8.45
N LEU A 34 -10.15 -18.34 7.92
CA LEU A 34 -9.60 -17.19 8.64
C LEU A 34 -10.66 -16.38 9.40
N SER A 35 -11.94 -16.73 9.26
CA SER A 35 -13.09 -16.02 9.86
C SER A 35 -13.14 -16.00 11.39
N ASP A 36 -12.35 -16.83 12.07
CA ASP A 36 -12.21 -16.78 13.53
C ASP A 36 -11.22 -15.70 14.01
N GLY A 37 -10.42 -15.15 13.08
CA GLY A 37 -9.39 -14.15 13.31
C GLY A 37 -8.15 -14.67 14.04
N SER A 38 -8.06 -15.96 14.36
CA SER A 38 -6.96 -16.50 15.17
C SER A 38 -5.63 -16.49 14.39
N VAL A 39 -5.66 -17.04 13.17
CA VAL A 39 -4.51 -17.08 12.25
C VAL A 39 -4.08 -15.67 11.87
N LEU A 40 -5.03 -14.83 11.43
CA LEU A 40 -4.75 -13.45 11.02
C LEU A 40 -4.23 -12.59 12.19
N SER A 41 -4.70 -12.81 13.42
CA SER A 41 -4.13 -12.14 14.59
C SER A 41 -2.68 -12.56 14.82
N GLY A 42 -2.33 -13.83 14.59
CA GLY A 42 -0.96 -14.33 14.66
C GLY A 42 -0.06 -13.66 13.63
N VAL A 43 -0.52 -13.59 12.37
CA VAL A 43 0.17 -12.88 11.27
C VAL A 43 0.39 -11.41 11.62
N LEU A 44 -0.62 -10.72 12.14
CA LEU A 44 -0.48 -9.30 12.50
C LEU A 44 0.51 -9.07 13.65
N ILE A 45 0.57 -9.99 14.62
CA ILE A 45 1.55 -9.94 15.71
C ILE A 45 2.97 -10.17 15.17
N ASP A 46 3.15 -11.13 14.25
CA ASP A 46 4.43 -11.40 13.59
C ASP A 46 4.96 -10.15 12.88
N ILE A 47 4.11 -9.52 12.07
CA ILE A 47 4.42 -8.27 11.36
C ILE A 47 4.83 -7.15 12.33
N ARG A 48 4.15 -7.03 13.47
CA ARG A 48 4.42 -5.95 14.44
C ARG A 48 5.68 -6.19 15.29
N ASN A 49 5.87 -7.40 15.79
CA ASN A 49 6.78 -7.64 16.92
C ASN A 49 8.20 -8.08 16.53
N LYS A 50 8.56 -8.12 15.22
CA LYS A 50 9.89 -8.54 14.72
C LYS A 50 10.36 -9.90 15.28
N ARG A 51 9.45 -10.71 15.80
CA ARG A 51 9.74 -11.98 16.46
C ARG A 51 8.62 -12.96 16.13
N ASN A 52 9.03 -14.13 15.65
CA ASN A 52 8.22 -15.32 15.45
C ASN A 52 7.35 -15.53 16.70
N SER A 53 6.10 -15.07 16.62
CA SER A 53 5.18 -15.16 17.73
C SER A 53 4.64 -16.58 17.72
N ASN A 54 4.96 -17.35 18.76
CA ASN A 54 4.28 -18.61 19.05
C ASN A 54 2.84 -18.27 19.49
N GLY A 55 1.97 -18.02 18.51
CA GLY A 55 0.55 -17.81 18.71
C GLY A 55 -0.11 -19.13 19.10
N SER A 56 -0.65 -19.20 20.31
CA SER A 56 -1.48 -20.34 20.73
C SER A 56 -2.79 -20.32 19.94
N ALA A 57 -2.87 -21.17 18.91
CA ALA A 57 -4.12 -21.50 18.23
C ALA A 57 -5.06 -22.12 19.26
N THR A 58 -6.01 -21.34 19.76
CA THR A 58 -7.07 -21.86 20.62
C THR A 58 -8.17 -22.37 19.71
N ASN A 59 -8.02 -23.62 19.26
CA ASN A 59 -9.06 -24.35 18.52
C ASN A 59 -10.19 -24.72 19.48
N GLY A 60 -11.06 -23.76 19.74
CA GLY A 60 -12.35 -23.94 20.39
C GLY A 60 -13.42 -23.36 19.50
N ASN A 61 -14.55 -24.05 19.42
CA ASN A 61 -15.81 -23.59 18.83
C ASN A 61 -16.24 -22.23 19.45
N SER A 62 -15.64 -21.15 18.96
CA SER A 62 -15.83 -19.82 19.49
C SER A 62 -17.18 -19.28 19.01
N THR A 63 -17.97 -18.75 19.94
CA THR A 63 -19.21 -18.04 19.60
C THR A 63 -18.87 -16.87 18.66
N TRP A 64 -19.75 -16.55 17.71
CA TRP A 64 -19.54 -15.43 16.77
C TRP A 64 -19.18 -14.11 17.47
N VAL A 65 -19.65 -13.91 18.72
CA VAL A 65 -19.29 -12.75 19.57
C VAL A 65 -17.80 -12.72 19.90
N VAL A 66 -17.19 -13.88 20.19
CA VAL A 66 -15.75 -13.99 20.46
C VAL A 66 -14.97 -13.68 19.17
N ARG A 67 -15.36 -14.28 18.04
CA ARG A 67 -14.77 -14.01 16.72
C ARG A 67 -14.84 -12.52 16.38
N PHE A 68 -16.02 -11.92 16.54
CA PHE A 68 -16.24 -10.50 16.31
C PHE A 68 -15.32 -9.63 17.18
N ASN A 69 -15.17 -9.96 18.46
CA ASN A 69 -14.27 -9.23 19.34
C ASN A 69 -12.79 -9.38 18.93
N THR A 70 -12.37 -10.56 18.46
CA THR A 70 -11.02 -10.78 17.91
C THR A 70 -10.80 -9.93 16.67
N ILE A 71 -11.69 -10.03 15.68
CA ILE A 71 -11.63 -9.28 14.42
C ILE A 71 -11.67 -7.77 14.69
N LYS A 72 -12.53 -7.30 15.59
CA LYS A 72 -12.63 -5.89 15.97
C LYS A 72 -11.32 -5.36 16.58
N LYS A 73 -10.67 -6.16 17.43
CA LYS A 73 -9.36 -5.80 18.00
C LYS A 73 -8.31 -5.72 16.91
N MET A 74 -8.27 -6.68 16.00
CA MET A 74 -7.33 -6.67 14.87
C MET A 74 -7.56 -5.47 13.96
N HIS A 75 -8.80 -5.22 13.54
CA HIS A 75 -9.14 -4.07 12.70
C HIS A 75 -8.69 -2.76 13.34
N LYS A 76 -8.88 -2.60 14.66
CA LYS A 76 -8.36 -1.44 15.40
C LYS A 76 -6.84 -1.35 15.39
N LEU A 77 -6.13 -2.47 15.44
CA LEU A 77 -4.66 -2.49 15.33
C LEU A 77 -4.19 -2.12 13.92
N ILE A 78 -4.90 -2.60 12.90
CA ILE A 78 -4.66 -2.28 11.48
C ILE A 78 -4.84 -0.78 11.25
N THR A 79 -6.00 -0.21 11.59
CA THR A 79 -6.26 1.23 11.36
C THR A 79 -5.31 2.12 12.16
N ARG A 80 -4.98 1.73 13.40
CA ARG A 80 -3.96 2.42 14.20
C ARG A 80 -2.57 2.36 13.57
N TYR A 81 -2.23 1.27 12.88
CA TYR A 81 -0.95 1.16 12.17
C TYR A 81 -0.90 2.13 10.99
N PHE A 82 -1.96 2.21 10.19
CA PHE A 82 -2.07 3.19 9.11
C PHE A 82 -1.91 4.62 9.63
N ASP A 83 -2.63 4.98 10.70
CA ASP A 83 -2.58 6.31 11.30
C ASP A 83 -1.21 6.62 11.94
N GLU A 84 -0.79 5.83 12.94
CA GLU A 84 0.36 6.17 13.79
C GLU A 84 1.72 5.81 13.16
N VAL A 85 1.78 4.80 12.30
CA VAL A 85 3.05 4.29 11.72
C VAL A 85 3.23 4.77 10.29
N LEU A 86 2.17 4.69 9.47
CA LEU A 86 2.24 5.08 8.06
C LEU A 86 1.86 6.56 7.83
N GLY A 87 1.23 7.22 8.80
CA GLY A 87 0.76 8.60 8.67
C GLY A 87 -0.37 8.74 7.64
N GLN A 88 -1.14 7.69 7.43
CA GLN A 88 -2.22 7.60 6.45
C GLN A 88 -3.58 7.62 7.15
N ASP A 89 -4.50 8.46 6.69
CA ASP A 89 -5.82 8.62 7.31
C ASP A 89 -6.65 7.32 7.16
N PRO A 90 -6.94 6.59 8.25
CA PRO A 90 -7.69 5.35 8.18
C PRO A 90 -9.13 5.54 7.69
N ASP A 91 -9.68 6.75 7.67
CA ASP A 91 -11.03 7.02 7.15
C ASP A 91 -11.09 6.92 5.61
N LEU A 92 -9.94 6.94 4.92
CA LEU A 92 -9.84 6.75 3.46
C LEU A 92 -9.90 5.27 3.03
N LEU A 93 -9.68 4.34 3.97
CA LEU A 93 -9.71 2.90 3.73
C LEU A 93 -11.13 2.40 3.43
N PRO A 94 -11.28 1.29 2.71
CA PRO A 94 -12.58 0.67 2.51
C PRO A 94 -13.21 0.25 3.85
N SER A 95 -14.50 0.52 4.02
CA SER A 95 -15.26 0.10 5.21
C SER A 95 -15.49 -1.41 5.18
N ILE A 96 -15.03 -2.12 6.21
CA ILE A 96 -15.18 -3.58 6.34
C ILE A 96 -16.32 -3.93 7.30
N ASN A 97 -17.25 -4.78 6.85
CA ASN A 97 -18.31 -5.34 7.67
C ASN A 97 -17.79 -6.50 8.56
N LEU A 98 -17.20 -6.12 9.70
CA LEU A 98 -16.66 -7.07 10.69
C LEU A 98 -17.71 -8.07 11.23
N ALA A 99 -18.99 -7.68 11.23
CA ALA A 99 -20.07 -8.56 11.67
C ALA A 99 -20.37 -9.65 10.64
N GLY A 100 -20.29 -9.34 9.34
CA GLY A 100 -20.42 -10.30 8.24
C GLY A 100 -19.33 -11.36 8.29
N ILE A 101 -18.08 -10.96 8.54
CA ILE A 101 -16.96 -11.90 8.75
C ILE A 101 -17.25 -12.83 9.94
N ALA A 102 -17.61 -12.26 11.09
CA ALA A 102 -17.74 -13.04 12.32
C ALA A 102 -18.94 -14.02 12.34
N LYS A 103 -20.04 -13.66 11.68
CA LYS A 103 -21.30 -14.43 11.67
C LYS A 103 -21.38 -15.38 10.49
N ASP A 104 -21.11 -14.85 9.30
CA ASP A 104 -21.42 -15.49 8.03
C ASP A 104 -20.16 -15.93 7.28
N ALA A 105 -18.98 -15.60 7.83
CA ALA A 105 -17.68 -15.82 7.18
C ALA A 105 -17.65 -15.24 5.75
N ASP A 106 -18.17 -14.02 5.63
CA ASP A 106 -18.26 -13.30 4.35
C ASP A 106 -16.89 -13.21 3.67
N LEU A 107 -16.78 -13.84 2.49
CA LEU A 107 -15.54 -13.95 1.75
C LEU A 107 -15.03 -12.59 1.29
N HIS A 108 -15.91 -11.72 0.80
CA HIS A 108 -15.51 -10.41 0.28
C HIS A 108 -14.90 -9.56 1.40
N GLU A 109 -15.57 -9.52 2.55
CA GLU A 109 -15.11 -8.78 3.73
C GLU A 109 -13.81 -9.36 4.30
N LEU A 110 -13.63 -10.68 4.25
CA LEU A 110 -12.39 -11.34 4.60
C LEU A 110 -11.24 -10.97 3.66
N LEU A 111 -11.50 -10.95 2.35
CA LEU A 111 -10.50 -10.55 1.37
C LEU A 111 -10.06 -9.11 1.64
N LEU A 112 -10.99 -8.16 1.82
CA LEU A 112 -10.67 -6.77 2.18
C LEU A 112 -9.77 -6.71 3.43
N LEU A 113 -10.10 -7.47 4.47
CA LEU A 113 -9.29 -7.52 5.69
C LEU A 113 -7.87 -8.06 5.41
N CYS A 114 -7.73 -9.09 4.59
CA CYS A 114 -6.44 -9.61 4.15
C CYS A 114 -5.64 -8.60 3.31
N GLN A 115 -6.31 -7.82 2.43
CA GLN A 115 -5.68 -6.75 1.65
C GLN A 115 -5.03 -5.71 2.56
N LEU A 116 -5.71 -5.29 3.62
CA LEU A 116 -5.15 -4.35 4.59
C LEU A 116 -3.93 -4.95 5.32
N ILE A 117 -3.96 -6.23 5.67
CA ILE A 117 -2.86 -6.91 6.38
C ILE A 117 -1.62 -7.02 5.49
N ILE A 118 -1.75 -7.41 4.22
CA ILE A 118 -0.61 -7.50 3.31
C ILE A 118 -0.03 -6.11 3.00
N ALA A 119 -0.88 -5.08 2.86
CA ALA A 119 -0.44 -3.70 2.66
C ALA A 119 0.39 -3.19 3.85
N ILE A 120 0.00 -3.54 5.09
CA ILE A 120 0.80 -3.29 6.28
C ILE A 120 2.10 -4.10 6.25
N ALA A 121 2.05 -5.38 5.87
CA ALA A 121 3.24 -6.25 5.84
C ALA A 121 4.34 -5.68 4.95
N VAL A 122 4.01 -5.22 3.74
CA VAL A 122 4.98 -4.67 2.77
C VAL A 122 5.47 -3.25 3.10
N GLN A 123 4.76 -2.53 3.97
CA GLN A 123 5.17 -1.21 4.46
C GLN A 123 5.80 -1.27 5.86
N SER A 124 5.87 -2.45 6.47
CA SER A 124 6.46 -2.62 7.79
C SER A 124 7.99 -2.51 7.78
N ASP A 125 8.58 -2.23 8.95
CA ASP A 125 10.04 -2.22 9.13
C ASP A 125 10.73 -3.52 8.65
N ASN A 126 10.04 -4.66 8.71
CA ASN A 126 10.55 -5.96 8.28
C ASN A 126 9.95 -6.40 6.92
N ASN A 127 9.57 -5.43 6.09
CA ASN A 127 8.92 -5.69 4.81
C ASN A 127 9.72 -6.63 3.90
N ARG A 128 11.05 -6.62 3.97
CA ARG A 128 11.90 -7.49 3.16
C ARG A 128 11.52 -8.97 3.28
N THR A 129 11.27 -9.45 4.50
CA THR A 129 10.83 -10.85 4.71
C THR A 129 9.50 -11.11 4.00
N TYR A 130 8.53 -10.22 4.13
CA TYR A 130 7.22 -10.40 3.52
C TYR A 130 7.24 -10.25 1.99
N ILE A 131 8.10 -9.38 1.47
CA ILE A 131 8.34 -9.23 0.02
C ILE A 131 8.98 -10.51 -0.53
N GLU A 132 9.97 -11.08 0.15
CA GLU A 132 10.59 -12.36 -0.23
C GLU A 132 9.57 -13.51 -0.18
N MET A 133 8.68 -13.54 0.82
CA MET A 133 7.57 -14.50 0.89
C MET A 133 6.64 -14.35 -0.32
N ILE A 134 6.23 -13.14 -0.69
CA ILE A 134 5.41 -12.88 -1.87
C ILE A 134 6.14 -13.34 -3.14
N GLN A 135 7.43 -13.02 -3.29
CA GLN A 135 8.23 -13.41 -4.46
C GLN A 135 8.44 -14.92 -4.59
N SER A 136 8.26 -15.69 -3.52
CA SER A 136 8.33 -17.15 -3.55
C SER A 136 7.07 -17.83 -4.09
N LEU A 137 5.95 -17.09 -4.17
CA LEU A 137 4.66 -17.61 -4.62
C LEU A 137 4.60 -17.79 -6.14
N SER A 138 3.53 -18.42 -6.63
CA SER A 138 3.25 -18.50 -8.07
C SER A 138 3.10 -17.11 -8.73
N GLN A 139 3.45 -17.00 -10.01
CA GLN A 139 3.37 -15.71 -10.73
C GLN A 139 1.95 -15.11 -10.75
N LYS A 140 0.92 -15.97 -10.76
CA LYS A 140 -0.47 -15.53 -10.69
C LYS A 140 -0.77 -14.90 -9.33
N SER A 141 -0.36 -15.55 -8.24
CA SER A 141 -0.55 -15.05 -6.89
C SER A 141 0.23 -13.76 -6.65
N GLN A 142 1.49 -13.70 -7.11
CA GLN A 142 2.28 -12.47 -7.07
C GLN A 142 1.56 -11.30 -7.73
N HIS A 143 1.02 -11.50 -8.93
CA HIS A 143 0.30 -10.46 -9.66
C HIS A 143 -1.00 -10.05 -8.96
N ALA A 144 -1.78 -11.01 -8.44
CA ALA A 144 -3.01 -10.73 -7.71
C ALA A 144 -2.75 -9.92 -6.42
N LEU A 145 -1.73 -10.30 -5.64
CA LEU A 145 -1.34 -9.58 -4.43
C LEU A 145 -0.78 -8.20 -4.75
N MET A 146 -0.02 -8.04 -5.83
CA MET A 146 0.48 -6.75 -6.29
C MET A 146 -0.68 -5.78 -6.58
N LEU A 147 -1.68 -6.20 -7.35
CA LEU A 147 -2.87 -5.38 -7.63
C LEU A 147 -3.64 -5.03 -6.36
N SER A 148 -3.75 -5.99 -5.43
CA SER A 148 -4.41 -5.77 -4.15
C SER A 148 -3.68 -4.73 -3.28
N ILE A 149 -2.34 -4.74 -3.26
CA ILE A 149 -1.56 -3.74 -2.52
C ILE A 149 -1.75 -2.37 -3.18
N GLU A 150 -1.69 -2.30 -4.51
CA GLU A 150 -1.90 -1.05 -5.26
C GLU A 150 -3.29 -0.45 -5.01
N GLU A 151 -4.33 -1.29 -4.98
CA GLU A 151 -5.70 -0.88 -4.66
C GLU A 151 -5.77 -0.17 -3.30
N VAL A 152 -5.19 -0.77 -2.25
CA VAL A 152 -5.13 -0.15 -0.91
C VAL A 152 -4.37 1.18 -0.94
N MET A 153 -3.25 1.25 -1.64
CA MET A 153 -2.44 2.48 -1.71
C MET A 153 -3.15 3.61 -2.47
N ASN A 154 -3.96 3.28 -3.47
CA ASN A 154 -4.70 4.26 -4.25
C ASN A 154 -5.76 5.01 -3.43
N HIS A 155 -6.27 4.42 -2.35
CA HIS A 155 -7.17 5.13 -1.42
C HIS A 155 -6.52 6.39 -0.82
N PHE A 156 -5.21 6.37 -0.59
CA PHE A 156 -4.47 7.49 -0.02
C PHE A 156 -3.94 8.45 -1.08
N ASN A 157 -3.74 7.99 -2.32
CA ASN A 157 -3.25 8.81 -3.43
C ASN A 157 -4.33 9.76 -3.99
N ASN A 158 -5.61 9.45 -3.81
CA ASN A 158 -6.72 10.28 -4.31
C ASN A 158 -6.80 11.69 -3.67
N GLU A 159 -6.13 11.91 -2.53
CA GLU A 159 -5.99 13.28 -1.98
C GLU A 159 -4.96 14.12 -2.76
N ILE A 160 -4.00 13.48 -3.44
CA ILE A 160 -2.97 14.15 -4.23
C ILE A 160 -3.50 14.50 -5.64
N ASP A 161 -4.44 13.72 -6.18
CA ASP A 161 -4.95 13.88 -7.54
C ASP A 161 -6.01 14.99 -7.71
N THR A 162 -6.50 15.61 -6.63
CA THR A 162 -7.29 16.85 -6.75
C THR A 162 -6.45 18.08 -7.09
N MET A 163 -5.11 17.96 -7.16
CA MET A 163 -4.21 19.05 -7.55
C MET A 163 -3.48 18.88 -8.88
N ASN A 164 -3.72 17.82 -9.68
CA ASN A 164 -2.97 17.67 -10.94
C ASN A 164 -3.72 17.03 -12.12
N PRO A 165 -4.61 17.76 -12.83
CA PRO A 165 -5.14 17.29 -14.09
C PRO A 165 -4.17 17.63 -15.23
N ARG A 166 -3.06 16.88 -15.34
CA ARG A 166 -2.24 16.83 -16.56
C ARG A 166 -1.76 15.41 -16.83
N ASN A 167 -2.69 14.56 -17.29
CA ASN A 167 -2.50 13.71 -18.47
C ASN A 167 -3.76 12.88 -18.74
N SER A 168 -4.77 13.53 -19.30
CA SER A 168 -5.71 12.85 -20.19
C SER A 168 -5.99 13.80 -21.35
N GLN A 169 -5.31 13.55 -22.46
CA GLN A 169 -5.53 14.26 -23.70
C GLN A 169 -6.87 13.84 -24.31
N LEU A 170 -7.62 14.86 -24.75
CA LEU A 170 -8.56 14.86 -25.88
C LEU A 170 -9.94 14.23 -25.64
N SER A 171 -10.89 15.06 -25.18
CA SER A 171 -12.12 15.34 -25.95
C SER A 171 -12.82 16.57 -25.37
N GLY A 172 -13.18 17.49 -26.25
CA GLY A 172 -13.66 18.83 -25.88
C GLY A 172 -15.02 18.84 -25.21
N THR A 173 -15.24 19.86 -24.37
CA THR A 173 -16.40 20.76 -24.42
C THR A 173 -16.27 21.78 -23.28
N SER A 174 -16.59 23.03 -23.59
CA SER A 174 -16.48 24.22 -22.74
C SER A 174 -17.34 24.17 -21.48
N GLY A 175 -16.83 24.71 -20.37
CA GLY A 175 -17.65 24.93 -19.16
C GLY A 175 -16.87 25.47 -17.95
N THR A 176 -16.64 26.78 -17.91
CA THR A 176 -16.55 27.63 -16.70
C THR A 176 -15.47 27.31 -15.64
N THR A 177 -14.28 27.90 -15.80
CA THR A 177 -13.27 28.02 -14.74
C THR A 177 -13.72 29.03 -13.67
N THR A 178 -14.09 28.53 -12.49
CA THR A 178 -14.09 29.34 -11.26
C THR A 178 -12.65 29.38 -10.75
N THR A 179 -11.93 30.43 -11.11
CA THR A 179 -10.64 30.78 -10.51
C THR A 179 -10.88 31.27 -9.08
N LYS A 180 -10.68 30.41 -8.08
CA LYS A 180 -10.59 30.86 -6.69
C LYS A 180 -9.30 31.66 -6.53
N SER A 181 -9.44 32.96 -6.32
CA SER A 181 -8.34 33.92 -6.15
C SER A 181 -7.52 33.58 -4.89
N LEU A 182 -6.20 33.69 -4.99
CA LEU A 182 -5.21 33.43 -3.93
C LEU A 182 -5.46 34.22 -2.64
N HIS A 183 -6.27 35.28 -2.71
CA HIS A 183 -6.59 36.20 -1.63
C HIS A 183 -7.66 35.67 -0.66
N ASP A 184 -8.38 34.59 -0.99
CA ASP A 184 -9.44 34.00 -0.16
C ASP A 184 -8.94 32.88 0.77
N MET A 185 -7.66 32.51 0.71
CA MET A 185 -7.07 31.47 1.56
C MET A 185 -6.61 32.05 2.91
N PRO A 186 -6.79 31.33 4.04
CA PRO A 186 -6.30 31.80 5.34
C PRO A 186 -4.81 32.11 5.31
N TYR A 187 -4.39 33.24 5.92
CA TYR A 187 -3.01 33.79 5.84
C TYR A 187 -1.89 32.75 6.09
N ARG A 188 -2.12 31.80 7.00
CA ARG A 188 -1.18 30.69 7.28
C ARG A 188 -0.85 29.87 6.03
N TYR A 189 -1.85 29.56 5.21
CA TYR A 189 -1.66 28.81 3.96
C TYR A 189 -0.97 29.65 2.88
N GLN A 190 -1.14 30.97 2.87
CA GLN A 190 -0.43 31.85 1.93
C GLN A 190 1.08 31.85 2.20
N VAL A 191 1.47 31.95 3.48
CA VAL A 191 2.87 31.89 3.90
C VAL A 191 3.50 30.55 3.57
N GLU A 192 2.78 29.45 3.84
CA GLU A 192 3.26 28.10 3.53
C GLU A 192 3.39 27.86 2.02
N PHE A 193 2.43 28.34 1.22
CA PHE A 193 2.48 28.30 -0.24
C PHE A 193 3.67 29.08 -0.80
N GLU A 194 3.92 30.29 -0.27
CA GLU A 194 5.05 31.11 -0.71
C GLU A 194 6.39 30.45 -0.35
N LYS A 195 6.51 29.86 0.85
CA LYS A 195 7.68 29.10 1.27
C LYS A 195 7.94 27.89 0.36
N LEU A 196 6.92 27.09 0.07
CA LEU A 196 7.00 25.95 -0.85
C LEU A 196 7.42 26.40 -2.26
N ASN A 197 6.91 27.54 -2.73
CA ASN A 197 7.25 28.05 -4.05
C ASN A 197 8.71 28.53 -4.14
N VAL A 198 9.26 29.09 -3.06
CA VAL A 198 10.69 29.43 -2.96
C VAL A 198 11.55 28.17 -2.96
N GLU A 199 11.18 27.16 -2.16
CA GLU A 199 11.90 25.89 -2.09
C GLU A 199 11.88 25.16 -3.44
N LYS A 200 10.73 25.14 -4.11
CA LYS A 200 10.59 24.60 -5.47
C LYS A 200 11.55 25.28 -6.45
N LYS A 201 11.60 26.62 -6.48
CA LYS A 201 12.53 27.36 -7.35
C LYS A 201 13.98 27.02 -7.03
N GLN A 202 14.32 26.86 -5.75
CA GLN A 202 15.66 26.46 -5.33
C GLN A 202 16.03 25.07 -5.87
N PHE A 203 15.12 24.11 -5.76
CA PHE A 203 15.32 22.76 -6.33
C PHE A 203 15.44 22.78 -7.85
N GLU A 204 14.63 23.57 -8.55
CA GLU A 204 14.71 23.71 -10.02
C GLU A 204 16.08 24.29 -10.45
N VAL A 205 16.61 25.26 -9.71
CA VAL A 205 17.95 25.81 -9.96
C VAL A 205 19.02 24.74 -9.73
N GLN A 206 18.96 24.00 -8.63
CA GLN A 206 19.92 22.93 -8.32
C GLN A 206 19.88 21.82 -9.37
N HIS A 207 18.69 21.43 -9.82
CA HIS A 207 18.52 20.42 -10.86
C HIS A 207 19.16 20.87 -12.18
N ASN A 208 18.90 22.11 -12.60
CA ASN A 208 19.51 22.67 -13.82
C ASN A 208 21.03 22.81 -13.72
N GLN A 209 21.55 23.16 -12.55
CA GLN A 209 23.00 23.21 -12.31
C GLN A 209 23.64 21.82 -12.44
N LEU A 210 23.03 20.80 -11.84
CA LEU A 210 23.55 19.44 -11.92
C LEU A 210 23.51 18.88 -13.35
N LEU A 211 22.47 19.21 -14.12
CA LEU A 211 22.42 18.87 -15.54
C LEU A 211 23.56 19.52 -16.33
N ALA A 212 23.83 20.80 -16.08
CA ALA A 212 24.94 21.51 -16.73
C ALA A 212 26.31 20.89 -16.37
N GLU A 213 26.53 20.53 -15.10
CA GLU A 213 27.76 19.84 -14.67
C GLU A 213 27.89 18.46 -15.33
N PHE A 214 26.78 17.73 -15.46
CA PHE A 214 26.78 16.42 -16.11
C PHE A 214 27.12 16.53 -17.61
N ASP A 215 26.56 17.51 -18.31
CA ASP A 215 26.89 17.77 -19.71
C ASP A 215 28.36 18.19 -19.87
N GLU A 216 28.90 19.02 -18.97
CA GLU A 216 30.33 19.41 -19.00
C GLU A 216 31.25 18.19 -18.75
N LEU A 217 30.92 17.33 -17.78
CA LEU A 217 31.67 16.10 -17.53
C LEU A 217 31.63 15.15 -18.73
N ARG A 218 30.46 15.05 -19.39
CA ARG A 218 30.30 14.22 -20.59
C ARG A 218 31.16 14.76 -21.74
N GLU A 219 31.17 16.07 -21.97
CA GLU A 219 32.02 16.68 -22.99
C GLU A 219 33.50 16.50 -22.70
N ARG A 220 33.93 16.60 -21.44
CA ARG A 220 35.31 16.31 -21.02
C ARG A 220 35.68 14.85 -21.25
N PHE A 221 34.79 13.91 -20.94
CA PHE A 221 35.03 12.48 -21.15
C PHE A 221 35.13 12.12 -22.64
N VAL A 222 34.26 12.71 -23.47
CA VAL A 222 34.32 12.59 -24.93
C VAL A 222 35.62 13.19 -25.47
N SER A 223 36.01 14.37 -25.00
CA SER A 223 37.27 15.02 -25.41
C SER A 223 38.51 14.20 -25.03
N ILE A 224 38.55 13.62 -23.83
CA ILE A 224 39.63 12.75 -23.37
C ILE A 224 39.66 11.45 -24.17
N SER A 225 38.49 10.90 -24.52
CA SER A 225 38.38 9.68 -25.32
C SER A 225 38.84 9.91 -26.77
N LEU A 226 38.56 11.07 -27.37
CA LEU A 226 39.09 11.46 -28.69
C LEU A 226 40.62 11.62 -28.67
N PHE A 227 41.17 12.23 -27.60
CA PHE A 227 42.63 12.42 -27.47
C PHE A 227 43.42 11.09 -27.38
N PHE A 228 42.80 10.01 -26.89
CA PHE A 228 43.41 8.68 -26.80
C PHE A 228 43.34 7.88 -28.11
N VAL A 229 42.43 8.21 -29.03
CA VAL A 229 42.29 7.54 -30.34
C VAL A 229 43.33 8.05 -31.35
N ASP A 230 43.83 9.27 -31.17
CA ASP A 230 44.84 9.87 -32.06
C ASP A 230 46.31 9.47 -31.74
N PHE A 231 46.54 8.63 -30.72
CA PHE A 231 47.90 8.22 -30.28
C PHE A 231 48.23 6.72 -30.52
N PHE A 232 47.41 6.01 -31.28
CA PHE A 232 47.65 4.64 -31.78
C PHE A 232 47.37 4.56 -33.27
#